data_AF-A0A8C6VKZ2-F1
#
_entry.id   AF-A0A8C6VKZ2-F1
#
_cell.length_a   1.000
_cell.length_b   1.000
_cell.length_c   1.000
_cell.angle_alpha   90.00
_cell.angle_beta   90.00
_cell.angle_gamma   90.00
#
_symmetry.space_group_name_H-M   'P 1'
#
loop_
_entity.id
_entity.type
_entity.pdbx_description
1 polymer ?
#
loop_
_entity_poly.entity_id
_entity_poly.type
_entity_poly.pdbx_seq_one_letter_code
_entity_poly.pdbx_strand_id
1 'polypeptide(L)'
;MATRLHPHNKRKIIRSLQLFEQTGLPHSELLRRQHEEKGGGPLGGPLKYPNACIFWLHAEQAVLEVRLDQRVDEMMEAGLVEELQNFHRRYNQERVAENSQDYQQGIFQSIGFKEFHQFLVSEAQGPEEVRQQLLDQALQAFRTVTKRYARKQNKWVRNRFLRRKSFLPAAPLLSFWASVA
;
A
#
# COMPACT_ATOMS: atom_id res chain seq x y z
N MET A 1 -23.82 8.61 -4.70
CA MET A 1 -22.40 8.19 -4.88
C MET A 1 -21.75 8.72 -6.16
N ALA A 2 -22.46 8.76 -7.30
CA ALA A 2 -21.93 9.19 -8.60
C ALA A 2 -21.15 10.52 -8.58
N THR A 3 -21.71 11.58 -7.97
CA THR A 3 -21.05 12.91 -7.87
C THR A 3 -19.74 12.91 -7.08
N ARG A 4 -19.52 11.91 -6.19
CA ARG A 4 -18.31 11.83 -5.34
C ARG A 4 -17.20 10.99 -5.96
N LEU A 5 -17.51 10.14 -6.94
CA LEU A 5 -16.55 9.22 -7.54
C LEU A 5 -16.18 9.71 -8.93
N HIS A 6 -14.87 9.87 -9.17
CA HIS A 6 -14.39 10.15 -10.52
C HIS A 6 -14.75 8.98 -11.47
N PRO A 7 -15.21 9.22 -12.71
CA PRO A 7 -15.64 8.17 -13.64
C PRO A 7 -14.58 7.09 -13.91
N HIS A 8 -13.31 7.46 -13.87
CA HIS A 8 -12.20 6.53 -14.07
C HIS A 8 -11.91 5.61 -12.86
N ASN A 9 -12.60 5.79 -11.73
CA ASN A 9 -12.42 4.98 -10.53
C ASN A 9 -13.26 3.68 -10.58
N LYS A 10 -13.01 2.88 -11.63
CA LYS A 10 -13.81 1.69 -11.97
C LYS A 10 -14.05 0.78 -10.77
N ARG A 11 -13.01 0.47 -9.98
CA ARG A 11 -13.12 -0.40 -8.79
C ARG A 11 -14.14 0.11 -7.76
N LYS A 12 -14.13 1.41 -7.46
CA LYS A 12 -15.09 1.99 -6.49
C LYS A 12 -16.50 2.09 -7.05
N ILE A 13 -16.62 2.35 -8.36
CA ILE A 13 -17.92 2.39 -9.05
C ILE A 13 -18.56 1.00 -9.02
N ILE A 14 -17.83 -0.02 -9.46
CA ILE A 14 -18.28 -1.43 -9.43
C ILE A 14 -18.71 -1.80 -8.01
N ARG A 15 -17.87 -1.52 -6.99
CA ARG A 15 -18.23 -1.83 -5.60
C ARG A 15 -19.50 -1.11 -5.14
N SER A 16 -19.71 0.14 -5.57
CA SER A 16 -20.92 0.89 -5.22
C SER A 16 -22.18 0.34 -5.87
N LEU A 17 -22.09 -0.19 -7.09
CA LEU A 17 -23.20 -0.83 -7.80
C LEU A 17 -23.52 -2.19 -7.17
N GLN A 18 -22.50 -3.02 -6.92
CA GLN A 18 -22.64 -4.30 -6.24
C GLN A 18 -23.34 -4.17 -4.89
N LEU A 19 -23.01 -3.14 -4.11
CA LEU A 19 -23.65 -2.93 -2.81
C LEU A 19 -25.14 -2.59 -2.95
N PHE A 20 -25.49 -1.80 -3.96
CA PHE A 20 -26.89 -1.48 -4.26
C PHE A 20 -27.65 -2.73 -4.71
N GLU A 21 -27.08 -3.53 -5.59
CA GLU A 21 -27.66 -4.79 -6.06
C GLU A 21 -27.88 -5.79 -4.91
N GLN A 22 -26.92 -5.91 -3.99
CA GLN A 22 -27.00 -6.85 -2.87
C GLN A 22 -27.97 -6.42 -1.76
N THR A 23 -28.10 -5.12 -1.50
CA THR A 23 -28.82 -4.60 -0.32
C THR A 23 -30.12 -3.86 -0.66
N GLY A 24 -30.33 -3.51 -1.94
CA GLY A 24 -31.40 -2.60 -2.38
C GLY A 24 -31.21 -1.14 -1.92
N LEU A 25 -30.17 -0.83 -1.14
CA LEU A 25 -29.94 0.49 -0.56
C LEU A 25 -28.80 1.23 -1.27
N PRO A 26 -28.97 2.52 -1.61
CA PRO A 26 -27.89 3.30 -2.18
C PRO A 26 -26.67 3.33 -1.26
N HIS A 27 -25.47 3.12 -1.79
CA HIS A 27 -24.24 3.12 -1.00
C HIS A 27 -24.01 4.43 -0.21
N SER A 28 -24.49 5.57 -0.70
CA SER A 28 -24.46 6.83 0.06
C SER A 28 -25.30 6.80 1.34
N GLU A 29 -26.43 6.09 1.33
CA GLU A 29 -27.30 5.93 2.50
C GLU A 29 -26.64 5.03 3.55
N LEU A 30 -26.01 3.94 3.12
CA LEU A 30 -25.25 3.05 4.03
C LEU A 30 -24.10 3.78 4.72
N LEU A 31 -23.34 4.61 3.98
CA LEU A 31 -22.29 5.45 4.57
C LEU A 31 -22.85 6.49 5.53
N ARG A 32 -24.01 7.09 5.21
CA ARG A 32 -24.68 8.06 6.09
C ARG A 32 -25.03 7.41 7.43
N ARG A 33 -25.66 6.23 7.42
CA ARG A 33 -25.98 5.47 8.63
C ARG A 33 -24.74 5.18 9.48
N GLN A 34 -23.66 4.72 8.86
CA GLN A 34 -22.39 4.48 9.57
C GLN A 34 -21.82 5.74 10.22
N HIS A 35 -21.95 6.90 9.58
CA HIS A 35 -21.46 8.16 10.16
C HIS A 35 -22.31 8.66 11.32
N GLU A 36 -23.61 8.34 11.33
CA GLU A 36 -24.59 8.73 12.36
C GLU A 36 -24.57 7.83 13.60
N GLU A 37 -23.92 6.66 13.52
CA GLU A 37 -23.71 5.80 14.68
C GLU A 37 -22.98 6.53 15.82
N LYS A 38 -23.28 6.17 17.08
CA LYS A 38 -22.66 6.78 18.26
C LYS A 38 -21.15 6.54 18.24
N GLY A 39 -20.36 7.62 18.10
CA GLY A 39 -18.91 7.57 17.95
C GLY A 39 -18.42 7.47 16.49
N GLY A 40 -19.33 7.47 15.53
CA GLY A 40 -19.06 7.63 14.10
C GLY A 40 -18.51 9.01 13.77
N GLY A 41 -17.86 9.12 12.61
CA GLY A 41 -17.29 10.37 12.12
C GLY A 41 -17.33 10.46 10.59
N PRO A 42 -16.83 11.56 10.01
CA PRO A 42 -16.92 11.82 8.56
C PRO A 42 -16.16 10.81 7.68
N LEU A 43 -15.42 9.89 8.30
CA LEU A 43 -14.53 8.92 7.67
C LEU A 43 -14.90 7.47 7.99
N GLY A 44 -16.07 7.23 8.60
CA GLY A 44 -16.61 5.91 8.91
C GLY A 44 -17.24 5.82 10.30
N GLY A 45 -17.75 4.63 10.62
CA GLY A 45 -18.33 4.33 11.93
C GLY A 45 -17.34 4.31 13.10
N PRO A 46 -17.85 4.07 14.32
CA PRO A 46 -17.06 4.07 15.54
C PRO A 46 -15.97 3.01 15.54
N LEU A 47 -14.97 3.20 16.41
CA LEU A 47 -14.04 2.13 16.71
C LEU A 47 -14.79 0.99 17.41
N LYS A 48 -14.43 -0.26 17.09
CA LYS A 48 -15.02 -1.45 17.71
C LYS A 48 -14.82 -1.45 19.24
N TYR A 49 -13.69 -0.94 19.71
CA TYR A 49 -13.35 -0.86 21.13
C TYR A 49 -13.21 0.61 21.57
N PRO A 50 -13.84 1.02 22.69
CA PRO A 50 -13.88 2.42 23.12
C PRO A 50 -12.51 2.94 23.61
N ASN A 51 -11.69 2.08 24.21
CA ASN A 51 -10.43 2.45 24.84
C ASN A 51 -9.21 1.97 24.04
N ALA A 52 -9.27 2.05 22.71
CA ALA A 52 -8.15 1.66 21.86
C ALA A 52 -7.01 2.68 21.97
N CYS A 53 -5.85 2.25 22.45
CA CYS A 53 -4.62 3.05 22.39
C CYS A 53 -3.89 2.78 21.07
N ILE A 54 -3.52 3.83 20.35
CA ILE A 54 -2.90 3.70 19.03
C ILE A 54 -1.58 4.48 19.02
N PHE A 55 -0.49 3.74 18.85
CA PHE A 55 0.84 4.29 18.71
C PHE A 55 1.18 4.45 17.23
N TRP A 56 1.53 5.66 16.81
CA TRP A 56 2.04 5.92 15.48
C TRP A 56 3.51 6.27 15.54
N LEU A 57 4.35 5.34 15.10
CA LEU A 57 5.78 5.57 14.95
C LEU A 57 6.03 6.45 13.72
N HIS A 58 6.69 7.57 13.94
CA HIS A 58 6.96 8.58 12.93
C HIS A 58 8.44 8.91 12.90
N ALA A 59 8.96 9.11 11.69
CA ALA A 59 10.29 9.65 11.44
C ALA A 59 10.16 10.74 10.39
N GLU A 60 11.09 11.70 10.41
CA GLU A 60 11.18 12.71 9.36
C GLU A 60 11.35 12.05 7.98
N GLN A 61 10.71 12.64 6.96
CA GLN A 61 10.66 12.04 5.63
C GLN A 61 12.05 11.85 5.01
N ALA A 62 12.98 12.80 5.19
CA ALA A 62 14.34 12.68 4.68
C ALA A 62 15.10 11.51 5.32
N VAL A 63 15.03 11.40 6.66
CA VAL A 63 15.64 10.30 7.42
C VAL A 63 15.04 8.95 7.01
N LEU A 64 13.72 8.89 6.86
CA LEU A 64 13.02 7.68 6.45
C LEU A 64 13.44 7.24 5.04
N GLU A 65 13.60 8.17 4.10
CA GLU A 65 14.00 7.84 2.72
C GLU A 65 15.40 7.24 2.65
N VAL A 66 16.36 7.75 3.43
CA VAL A 66 17.71 7.17 3.54
C VAL A 66 17.65 5.75 4.10
N ARG A 67 16.88 5.55 5.18
CA ARG A 67 16.71 4.21 5.78
C ARG A 67 16.03 3.21 4.83
N LEU A 68 15.08 3.69 4.02
CA LEU A 68 14.40 2.83 3.04
C LEU A 68 15.34 2.41 1.91
N ASP A 69 16.24 3.28 1.46
CA ASP A 69 17.27 2.90 0.48
C ASP A 69 18.22 1.87 1.08
N GLN A 70 18.75 2.14 2.28
CA GLN A 70 19.66 1.22 2.97
C GLN A 70 19.02 -0.15 3.18
N ARG A 71 17.75 -0.19 3.57
CA ARG A 71 17.01 -1.45 3.74
C ARG A 71 16.89 -2.23 2.44
N VAL A 72 16.73 -1.55 1.31
CA VAL A 72 16.70 -2.24 0.00
C VAL A 72 18.05 -2.89 -0.29
N ASP A 73 19.15 -2.24 0.08
CA ASP A 73 20.50 -2.80 -0.07
C ASP A 73 20.70 -4.02 0.84
N GLU A 74 20.31 -3.91 2.12
CA GLU A 74 20.31 -5.04 3.06
C GLU A 74 19.46 -6.22 2.55
N MET A 75 18.32 -5.95 1.89
CA MET A 75 17.48 -7.00 1.30
C MET A 75 18.20 -7.72 0.15
N MET A 76 18.97 -7.00 -0.67
CA MET A 76 19.77 -7.61 -1.74
C MET A 76 20.85 -8.51 -1.16
N GLU A 77 21.55 -8.05 -0.14
CA GLU A 77 22.57 -8.84 0.59
C GLU A 77 21.96 -10.08 1.26
N ALA A 78 20.71 -9.98 1.72
CA ALA A 78 19.98 -11.09 2.34
C ALA A 78 19.38 -12.10 1.33
N GLY A 79 19.58 -11.91 0.02
CA GLY A 79 19.15 -12.86 -1.01
C GLY A 79 17.77 -12.61 -1.62
N LEU A 80 17.35 -11.34 -1.71
CA LEU A 80 16.08 -10.95 -2.35
C LEU A 80 15.95 -11.49 -3.79
N VAL A 81 17.03 -11.49 -4.56
CA VAL A 81 17.01 -11.93 -5.96
C VAL A 81 16.68 -13.42 -6.06
N GLU A 82 17.29 -14.22 -5.21
CA GLU A 82 17.08 -15.66 -5.12
C GLU A 82 15.65 -15.98 -4.71
N GLU A 83 15.10 -15.26 -3.74
CA GLU A 83 13.69 -15.38 -3.34
C GLU A 83 12.74 -15.09 -4.50
N LEU A 84 12.97 -13.99 -5.23
CA LEU A 84 12.15 -13.58 -6.36
C LEU A 84 12.24 -14.57 -7.53
N GLN A 85 13.43 -15.08 -7.84
CA GLN A 85 13.61 -16.13 -8.85
C GLN A 85 12.91 -17.43 -8.46
N ASN A 86 13.02 -17.84 -7.19
CA ASN A 86 12.33 -19.02 -6.68
C ASN A 86 10.82 -18.87 -6.77
N PHE A 87 10.29 -17.71 -6.38
CA PHE A 87 8.87 -17.42 -6.50
C PHE A 87 8.42 -17.40 -7.97
N HIS A 88 9.22 -16.80 -8.86
CA HIS A 88 8.93 -16.75 -10.29
C HIS A 88 8.79 -18.16 -10.87
N ARG A 89 9.78 -19.02 -10.66
CA ARG A 89 9.78 -20.41 -11.14
C ARG A 89 8.58 -21.20 -10.63
N ARG A 90 8.24 -21.07 -9.33
CA ARG A 90 7.18 -21.88 -8.71
C ARG A 90 5.77 -21.42 -9.03
N TYR A 91 5.55 -20.12 -9.24
CA TYR A 91 4.19 -19.56 -9.22
C TYR A 91 3.87 -18.59 -10.37
N ASN A 92 4.88 -18.03 -11.05
CA ASN A 92 4.66 -17.05 -12.10
C ASN A 92 4.99 -17.57 -13.50
N GLN A 93 5.91 -18.52 -13.64
CA GLN A 93 6.38 -19.02 -14.94
C GLN A 93 5.23 -19.59 -15.80
N GLU A 94 4.38 -20.44 -15.22
CA GLU A 94 3.19 -20.98 -15.92
C GLU A 94 2.22 -19.86 -16.34
N ARG A 95 1.98 -18.89 -15.45
CA ARG A 95 1.11 -17.74 -15.74
C ARG A 95 1.67 -16.83 -16.84
N VAL A 96 2.99 -16.73 -16.94
CA VAL A 96 3.67 -16.01 -18.03
C VAL A 96 3.45 -16.75 -19.34
N ALA A 97 3.65 -18.07 -19.34
CA ALA A 97 3.46 -18.90 -20.53
C ALA A 97 2.01 -18.85 -21.04
N GLU A 98 1.04 -18.79 -20.14
CA GLU A 98 -0.39 -18.67 -20.46
C GLU A 98 -0.84 -17.24 -20.76
N ASN A 99 0.05 -16.25 -20.66
CA ASN A 99 -0.27 -14.82 -20.75
C ASN A 99 -1.42 -14.40 -19.81
N SER A 100 -1.52 -15.03 -18.64
CA SER A 100 -2.59 -14.90 -17.65
C SER A 100 -2.19 -14.07 -16.42
N GLN A 101 -1.18 -13.20 -16.57
CA GLN A 101 -0.61 -12.41 -15.48
C GLN A 101 -1.58 -11.30 -15.02
N ASP A 102 -2.09 -11.42 -13.79
CA ASP A 102 -2.86 -10.36 -13.14
C ASP A 102 -2.12 -9.74 -11.94
N TYR A 103 -1.36 -8.68 -12.20
CA TYR A 103 -0.68 -7.86 -11.17
C TYR A 103 -1.63 -7.01 -10.32
N GLN A 104 -2.94 -7.10 -10.55
CA GLN A 104 -3.95 -6.39 -9.79
C GLN A 104 -4.55 -7.21 -8.65
N GLN A 105 -4.10 -8.45 -8.44
CA GLN A 105 -4.68 -9.37 -7.46
C GLN A 105 -3.63 -10.08 -6.59
N GLY A 106 -4.03 -10.39 -5.36
CA GLY A 106 -3.25 -11.20 -4.42
C GLY A 106 -1.81 -10.74 -4.21
N ILE A 107 -0.89 -11.71 -4.10
CA ILE A 107 0.54 -11.51 -3.86
C ILE A 107 1.23 -10.69 -4.97
N PHE A 108 0.68 -10.70 -6.20
CA PHE A 108 1.25 -9.98 -7.34
C PHE A 108 1.12 -8.45 -7.24
N GLN A 109 0.30 -7.94 -6.32
CA GLN A 109 0.23 -6.49 -6.04
C GLN A 109 1.37 -5.99 -5.13
N SER A 110 2.10 -6.91 -4.49
CA SER A 110 3.17 -6.58 -3.55
C SER A 110 4.23 -5.67 -4.20
N ILE A 111 4.89 -4.89 -3.35
CA ILE A 111 6.06 -4.10 -3.75
C ILE A 111 7.26 -5.04 -3.68
N GLY A 112 8.03 -5.14 -4.76
CA GLY A 112 9.20 -6.02 -4.85
C GLY A 112 9.09 -7.09 -5.93
N PHE A 113 7.89 -7.60 -6.25
CA PHE A 113 7.76 -8.59 -7.32
C PHE A 113 7.58 -7.94 -8.70
N LYS A 114 6.60 -7.05 -8.83
CA LYS A 114 6.24 -6.42 -10.11
C LYS A 114 7.38 -5.55 -10.67
N GLU A 115 8.17 -4.94 -9.81
CA GLU A 115 9.33 -4.13 -10.22
C GLU A 115 10.43 -4.98 -10.87
N PHE A 116 10.57 -6.23 -10.44
CA PHE A 116 11.54 -7.18 -10.97
C PHE A 116 10.97 -8.06 -12.08
N HIS A 117 9.72 -7.85 -12.49
CA HIS A 117 9.04 -8.73 -13.44
C HIS A 117 9.83 -8.92 -14.74
N GLN A 118 10.30 -7.83 -15.34
CA GLN A 118 11.06 -7.88 -16.59
C GLN A 118 12.39 -8.62 -16.42
N PHE A 119 13.09 -8.39 -15.31
CA PHE A 119 14.31 -9.14 -14.96
C PHE A 119 14.04 -10.64 -14.74
N LEU A 120 12.89 -11.00 -14.17
CA LEU A 120 12.54 -12.39 -13.88
C LEU A 120 12.12 -13.16 -15.14
N VAL A 121 11.42 -12.49 -16.07
CA VAL A 121 10.94 -13.10 -17.32
C VAL A 121 11.99 -13.04 -18.43
N SER A 122 12.96 -12.12 -18.36
CA SER A 122 14.10 -12.16 -19.27
C SER A 122 14.81 -13.49 -19.09
N GLU A 123 14.85 -14.29 -20.15
CA GLU A 123 15.53 -15.58 -20.11
C GLU A 123 16.99 -15.40 -19.70
N ALA A 124 17.54 -16.37 -18.98
CA ALA A 124 18.96 -16.42 -18.61
C ALA A 124 19.92 -16.52 -19.84
N GLN A 125 19.41 -16.33 -21.06
CA GLN A 125 20.11 -16.43 -22.33
C GLN A 125 20.44 -15.06 -22.96
N GLY A 126 19.98 -13.96 -22.37
CA GLY A 126 20.39 -12.61 -22.79
C GLY A 126 21.85 -12.31 -22.40
N PRO A 127 22.52 -11.34 -23.05
CA PRO A 127 23.84 -10.90 -22.63
C PRO A 127 23.82 -10.46 -21.16
N GLU A 128 24.86 -10.81 -20.40
CA GLU A 128 24.93 -10.50 -18.96
C GLU A 128 24.79 -8.99 -18.68
N GLU A 129 25.27 -8.15 -19.60
CA GLU A 129 25.12 -6.69 -19.55
C GLU A 129 23.65 -6.25 -19.55
N VAL A 130 22.81 -6.87 -20.40
CA VAL A 130 21.38 -6.56 -20.48
C VAL A 130 20.67 -7.00 -19.20
N ARG A 131 21.04 -8.18 -18.69
CA ARG A 131 20.49 -8.71 -17.44
C ARG A 131 20.83 -7.83 -16.25
N GLN A 132 22.06 -7.34 -16.15
CA GLN A 132 22.48 -6.40 -15.11
C GLN A 132 21.72 -5.07 -15.23
N GLN A 133 21.55 -4.53 -16.44
CA GLN A 133 20.75 -3.32 -16.66
C GLN A 133 19.30 -3.47 -16.19
N LEU A 134 18.66 -4.61 -16.48
CA LEU A 134 17.30 -4.90 -16.02
C LEU A 134 17.22 -4.99 -14.50
N LEU A 135 18.22 -5.60 -13.85
CA LEU A 135 18.31 -5.67 -12.40
C LEU A 135 18.44 -4.28 -11.77
N ASP A 136 19.32 -3.43 -12.31
CA ASP A 136 19.53 -2.08 -11.81
C ASP A 136 18.26 -1.22 -11.96
N GLN A 137 17.56 -1.35 -13.10
CA GLN A 137 16.27 -0.68 -13.33
C GLN A 137 15.20 -1.16 -12.35
N ALA A 138 15.12 -2.47 -12.11
CA ALA A 138 14.20 -3.06 -11.15
C ALA A 138 14.48 -2.54 -9.73
N LEU A 139 15.75 -2.44 -9.33
CA LEU A 139 16.17 -1.94 -8.03
C LEU A 139 15.80 -0.46 -7.84
N GLN A 140 16.05 0.38 -8.85
CA GLN A 140 15.67 1.79 -8.84
C GLN A 140 14.15 1.97 -8.75
N ALA A 141 13.39 1.16 -9.51
CA ALA A 141 11.95 1.14 -9.43
C ALA A 141 11.49 0.72 -8.02
N PHE A 142 12.08 -0.32 -7.45
CA PHE A 142 11.77 -0.86 -6.12
C PHE A 142 11.99 0.17 -5.00
N ARG A 143 13.13 0.86 -5.00
CA ARG A 143 13.40 1.98 -4.07
C ARG A 143 12.34 3.07 -4.22
N THR A 144 12.05 3.48 -5.46
CA THR A 144 11.07 4.54 -5.76
C THR A 144 9.68 4.18 -5.26
N VAL A 145 9.19 2.97 -5.54
CA VAL A 145 7.84 2.57 -5.13
C VAL A 145 7.73 2.39 -3.62
N THR A 146 8.81 1.98 -2.94
CA THR A 146 8.88 1.84 -1.49
C THR A 146 8.77 3.21 -0.82
N LYS A 147 9.53 4.22 -1.28
CA LYS A 147 9.41 5.61 -0.81
C LYS A 147 8.01 6.17 -1.06
N ARG A 148 7.45 5.94 -2.25
CA ARG A 148 6.09 6.37 -2.59
C ARG A 148 5.04 5.73 -1.67
N TYR A 149 5.23 4.46 -1.31
CA TYR A 149 4.35 3.76 -0.38
C TYR A 149 4.43 4.36 1.02
N ALA A 150 5.62 4.63 1.54
CA ALA A 150 5.80 5.30 2.83
C ALA A 150 5.12 6.68 2.87
N ARG A 151 5.32 7.51 1.83
CA ARG A 151 4.63 8.80 1.68
C ARG A 151 3.10 8.64 1.66
N LYS A 152 2.59 7.61 0.98
CA LYS A 152 1.16 7.29 0.93
C LYS A 152 0.61 6.87 2.29
N GLN A 153 1.36 6.07 3.06
CA GLN A 153 1.01 5.70 4.43
C GLN A 153 0.92 6.94 5.33
N ASN A 154 1.94 7.79 5.32
CA ASN A 154 1.94 9.06 6.08
C ASN A 154 0.77 9.97 5.68
N LYS A 155 0.50 10.11 4.37
CA LYS A 155 -0.66 10.87 3.88
C LYS A 155 -1.98 10.26 4.37
N TRP A 156 -2.08 8.93 4.38
CA TRP A 156 -3.28 8.25 4.88
C TRP A 156 -3.45 8.48 6.38
N VAL A 157 -2.42 8.28 7.20
CA VAL A 157 -2.50 8.52 8.65
C VAL A 157 -2.93 9.96 8.94
N ARG A 158 -2.27 10.95 8.33
CA ARG A 158 -2.61 12.36 8.54
C ARG A 158 -4.03 12.71 8.12
N ASN A 159 -4.50 12.21 6.97
CA ASN A 159 -5.76 12.66 6.39
C ASN A 159 -6.98 11.77 6.70
N ARG A 160 -6.77 10.51 7.05
CA ARG A 160 -7.82 9.52 7.32
C ARG A 160 -7.88 9.11 8.77
N PHE A 161 -6.73 9.01 9.42
CA PHE A 161 -6.67 8.54 10.80
C PHE A 161 -6.75 9.72 11.78
N LEU A 162 -5.77 10.64 11.76
CA LEU A 162 -5.71 11.77 12.69
C LEU A 162 -6.81 12.83 12.46
N ARG A 163 -7.29 12.99 11.23
CA ARG A 163 -8.40 13.91 10.91
C ARG A 163 -9.78 13.43 11.39
N ARG A 164 -9.90 12.25 12.00
CA ARG A 164 -11.14 11.85 12.67
C ARG A 164 -11.31 12.70 13.94
N LYS A 165 -12.30 13.60 13.92
CA LYS A 165 -12.61 14.53 15.02
C LYS A 165 -12.87 13.84 16.38
N SER A 166 -13.17 12.54 16.38
CA SER A 166 -13.40 11.74 17.59
C SER A 166 -12.11 11.35 18.34
N PHE A 167 -10.91 11.62 17.81
CA PHE A 167 -9.64 11.38 18.51
C PHE A 167 -9.20 12.49 19.46
N LEU A 168 -10.01 13.54 19.65
CA LEU A 168 -9.74 14.56 20.66
C LEU A 168 -10.74 14.40 21.83
N PRO A 169 -10.50 13.49 22.79
CA PRO A 169 -10.84 13.85 24.15
C PRO A 169 -9.98 15.07 24.54
N ALA A 170 -10.45 15.90 25.46
CA ALA A 170 -9.74 17.06 25.98
C ALA A 170 -8.48 16.67 26.80
N ALA A 171 -7.54 15.97 26.19
CA ALA A 171 -6.26 15.57 26.77
C ALA A 171 -5.13 16.17 25.93
N PRO A 172 -4.13 16.82 26.56
CA PRO A 172 -3.06 17.49 25.84
C PRO A 172 -2.24 16.44 25.07
N LEU A 173 -2.00 16.71 23.79
CA LEU A 173 -0.97 16.03 23.02
C LEU A 173 0.38 16.29 23.71
N LEU A 174 0.81 15.39 24.59
CA LEU A 174 2.17 15.40 25.13
C LEU A 174 3.11 14.97 24.00
N SER A 175 3.59 15.95 23.24
CA SER A 175 4.78 15.80 22.40
C SER A 175 5.99 15.67 23.31
N PHE A 176 6.34 14.43 23.67
CA PHE A 176 7.64 14.14 24.28
C PHE A 176 8.72 14.29 23.20
N TRP A 177 9.37 15.45 23.20
CA TRP A 177 10.66 15.65 22.55
C TRP A 177 11.72 14.92 23.37
N ALA A 178 11.95 13.63 23.08
CA ALA A 178 13.18 12.99 23.51
C ALA A 178 14.29 13.36 22.52
N SER A 179 14.97 14.47 22.81
CA SER A 179 16.35 14.65 22.36
C SER A 179 17.18 13.61 23.08
N VAL A 180 17.81 12.71 22.34
CA VAL A 180 18.93 11.92 22.86
C VAL A 180 20.11 12.24 21.95
N ALA A 181 21.08 12.92 22.58
CA ALA A 181 22.43 13.16 22.10
C ALA A 181 23.23 11.86 22.03
#